data_AF-A0A0F8UJE0-F1
#
_entry.id   AF-A0A0F8UJE0-F1
#
_cell.length_a   1.000
_cell.length_b   1.000
_cell.length_c   1.000
_cell.angle_alpha   90.00
_cell.angle_beta   90.00
_cell.angle_gamma   90.00
#
_symmetry.space_group_name_H-M   'P 1'
#
loop_
_entity.id
_entity.type
_entity.pdbx_description
1 polymer ?
#
loop_
_entity_poly.entity_id
_entity_poly.type
_entity_poly.pdbx_seq_one_letter_code
_entity_poly.pdbx_strand_id
1 'polypeptide(L)'
;MGDLGSGALSSNTQLSGNLPSPSTDQEEISVLVTGFGPFKSNLVNASYLIASALPSSLSLPSPASKSPDGLPTARRISIHVHPSPINVAYSAVRTTVPAILDDYVKTHGRHPDIVIHMGIAATRSYYSVETQAHRDAYHISDNLGRAGYEDGEKIWKELGLPFVLQAGCTSDLAPGAPAQARAQLNPHPPDAALLQAWQAFAPPNAQVRLSEDAGRYLCEFILYTSLSLALLENRDRRTMFLHVPASCADEDIETGKEIAIALIKALVACWVDENIY
;
A
#
# COMPACT_ATOMS: atom_id res chain seq x y z
N MET A 1 0.68 69.98 43.39
CA MET A 1 0.06 68.78 42.78
C MET A 1 -0.09 69.10 41.30
N GLY A 2 0.71 68.63 40.36
CA GLY A 2 1.54 67.44 40.27
C GLY A 2 1.40 67.03 38.81
N ASP A 3 2.46 67.22 38.03
CA ASP A 3 2.62 67.00 36.58
C ASP A 3 2.33 65.55 36.15
N LEU A 4 2.31 65.30 34.82
CA LEU A 4 2.61 64.08 34.05
C LEU A 4 1.58 63.85 32.91
N GLY A 5 1.96 63.63 31.65
CA GLY A 5 3.29 63.28 31.17
C GLY A 5 3.45 63.33 29.65
N SER A 6 4.73 63.36 29.32
CA SER A 6 5.38 63.46 28.01
C SER A 6 5.09 62.30 27.07
N GLY A 7 5.08 62.63 25.77
CA GLY A 7 5.36 61.66 24.72
C GLY A 7 6.84 61.26 24.72
N ALA A 8 7.10 59.96 24.58
CA ALA A 8 8.36 59.42 24.12
C ALA A 8 8.17 58.06 23.43
N LEU A 9 8.81 57.97 22.27
CA LEU A 9 9.12 56.86 21.36
C LEU A 9 9.21 55.44 21.94
N SER A 10 8.78 54.45 21.13
CA SER A 10 9.38 53.10 21.02
C SER A 10 8.90 52.50 19.68
N SER A 11 9.71 52.56 18.63
CA SER A 11 10.69 51.55 18.20
C SER A 11 10.08 50.43 17.33
N ASN A 12 10.59 50.35 16.11
CA ASN A 12 10.33 49.34 15.07
C ASN A 12 10.04 47.94 15.60
N THR A 13 8.92 47.37 15.16
CA THR A 13 8.78 45.92 15.01
C THR A 13 8.48 45.65 13.55
N GLN A 14 9.52 45.30 12.79
CA GLN A 14 9.37 44.67 11.48
C GLN A 14 8.57 43.37 11.68
N LEU A 15 7.33 43.37 11.18
CA LEU A 15 6.58 42.16 10.92
C LEU A 15 7.31 41.38 9.82
N SER A 16 8.26 40.55 10.23
CA SER A 16 8.77 39.48 9.37
C SER A 16 7.63 38.49 9.21
N GLY A 17 6.96 38.56 8.06
CA GLY A 17 6.01 37.54 7.64
C GLY A 17 6.75 36.20 7.56
N ASN A 18 6.40 35.28 8.45
CA ASN A 18 6.76 33.88 8.26
C ASN A 18 6.14 33.43 6.94
N LEU A 19 6.98 33.20 5.93
CA LEU A 19 6.60 32.32 4.83
C LEU A 19 6.26 30.95 5.43
N PRO A 20 5.20 30.28 4.95
CA PRO A 20 4.96 28.89 5.31
C PRO A 20 6.19 28.07 4.95
N SER A 21 6.76 27.39 5.94
CA SER A 21 7.77 26.35 5.74
C SER A 21 7.26 25.33 4.71
N PRO A 22 8.14 24.79 3.83
CA PRO A 22 7.74 23.72 2.93
C PRO A 22 7.15 22.58 3.78
N SER A 23 5.93 22.19 3.45
CA SER A 23 5.12 21.22 4.20
C SER A 23 5.88 19.92 4.43
N THR A 24 5.92 19.46 5.67
CA THR A 24 6.39 18.13 6.13
C THR A 24 5.72 16.96 5.40
N ASP A 25 4.63 17.20 4.68
CA ASP A 25 3.89 16.20 3.87
C ASP A 25 4.66 15.65 2.66
N GLN A 26 5.68 16.37 2.16
CA GLN A 26 6.36 15.94 0.94
C GLN A 26 7.26 14.72 1.13
N GLU A 27 7.72 14.44 2.36
CA GLU A 27 8.58 13.29 2.68
C GLU A 27 7.83 12.09 3.26
N GLU A 28 6.58 12.24 3.68
CA GLU A 28 5.80 11.15 4.26
C GLU A 28 5.22 10.22 3.19
N ILE A 29 5.43 8.91 3.37
CA ILE A 29 4.86 7.87 2.52
C ILE A 29 3.64 7.27 3.21
N SER A 30 2.51 7.22 2.50
CA SER A 30 1.30 6.61 3.01
C SER A 30 1.01 5.24 2.39
N VAL A 31 0.70 4.27 3.26
CA VAL A 31 0.43 2.89 2.90
C VAL A 31 -1.00 2.54 3.34
N LEU A 32 -1.85 2.16 2.38
CA LEU A 32 -3.18 1.63 2.65
C LEU A 32 -3.09 0.09 2.75
N VAL A 33 -3.65 -0.48 3.81
CA VAL A 33 -3.64 -1.94 4.04
C VAL A 33 -5.06 -2.48 4.22
N THR A 34 -5.35 -3.62 3.61
CA THR A 34 -6.62 -4.33 3.83
C THR A 34 -6.37 -5.81 4.12
N GLY A 35 -7.25 -6.45 4.88
CA GLY A 35 -7.31 -7.92 5.01
C GLY A 35 -8.71 -8.45 4.70
N PHE A 36 -8.81 -9.74 4.42
CA PHE A 36 -10.09 -10.41 4.17
C PHE A 36 -10.76 -10.87 5.45
N GLY A 37 -12.08 -11.00 5.40
CA GLY A 37 -12.91 -11.59 6.43
C GLY A 37 -13.03 -13.11 6.34
N PRO A 38 -13.96 -13.69 7.10
CA PRO A 38 -14.16 -15.13 7.16
C PRO A 38 -14.50 -15.76 5.79
N PHE A 39 -14.04 -16.99 5.58
CA PHE A 39 -14.36 -17.79 4.40
C PHE A 39 -14.30 -19.30 4.68
N LYS A 40 -15.34 -20.03 4.26
CA LYS A 40 -15.50 -21.47 4.52
C LYS A 40 -15.29 -21.79 6.00
N SER A 41 -14.34 -22.66 6.33
CA SER A 41 -14.02 -23.06 7.70
C SER A 41 -13.16 -22.04 8.46
N ASN A 42 -12.63 -21.01 7.80
CA ASN A 42 -11.87 -19.95 8.46
C ASN A 42 -12.83 -18.90 9.00
N LEU A 43 -13.35 -19.14 10.21
CA LEU A 43 -14.25 -18.22 10.91
C LEU A 43 -13.55 -16.93 11.35
N VAL A 44 -12.22 -16.98 11.46
CA VAL A 44 -11.33 -15.84 11.68
C VAL A 44 -10.26 -15.90 10.58
N ASN A 45 -9.86 -14.74 10.07
CA ASN A 45 -8.93 -14.66 8.95
C ASN A 45 -7.66 -13.91 9.37
N ALA A 46 -6.53 -14.64 9.38
CA ALA A 46 -5.24 -14.12 9.80
C ALA A 46 -4.82 -12.86 9.04
N SER A 47 -5.22 -12.70 7.77
CA SER A 47 -4.86 -11.53 6.98
C SER A 47 -5.39 -10.21 7.58
N TYR A 48 -6.64 -10.21 8.08
CA TYR A 48 -7.21 -9.03 8.72
C TYR A 48 -6.68 -8.82 10.14
N LEU A 49 -6.41 -9.90 10.88
CA LEU A 49 -5.77 -9.81 12.19
C LEU A 49 -4.37 -9.20 12.10
N ILE A 50 -3.54 -9.67 11.17
CA ILE A 50 -2.20 -9.13 10.92
C ILE A 50 -2.29 -7.66 10.50
N ALA A 51 -3.17 -7.34 9.55
CA ALA A 51 -3.37 -5.96 9.10
C ALA A 51 -3.76 -5.05 10.27
N SER A 52 -4.70 -5.47 11.12
CA SER A 52 -5.16 -4.70 12.29
C SER A 52 -4.11 -4.54 13.38
N ALA A 53 -3.14 -5.45 13.45
CA ALA A 53 -2.05 -5.40 14.43
C ALA A 53 -0.90 -4.46 13.99
N LEU A 54 -0.89 -3.98 12.74
CA LEU A 54 0.13 -3.06 12.26
C LEU A 54 0.12 -1.74 13.07
N PRO A 55 1.30 -1.16 13.35
CA PRO A 55 1.38 0.17 13.94
C PRO A 55 0.86 1.22 12.95
N SER A 56 0.36 2.34 13.46
CA SER A 56 -0.13 3.45 12.61
C SER A 56 0.97 4.20 11.87
N SER A 57 2.23 4.07 12.30
CA SER A 57 3.38 4.65 11.60
C SER A 57 4.69 3.89 11.87
N LEU A 58 5.63 4.03 10.96
CA LEU A 58 7.00 3.51 11.03
C LEU A 58 7.99 4.61 10.65
N SER A 59 9.24 4.44 11.07
CA SER A 59 10.38 5.23 10.59
C SER A 59 11.37 4.32 9.88
N LEU A 60 11.86 4.76 8.72
CA LEU A 60 12.87 4.06 7.93
C LEU A 60 14.04 5.02 7.65
N PRO A 61 15.31 4.65 7.92
CA PRO A 61 16.45 5.47 7.53
C PRO A 61 16.42 5.73 6.01
N SER A 62 16.41 7.00 5.61
CA SER A 62 16.35 7.42 4.21
C SER A 62 17.73 7.93 3.78
N PRO A 63 18.41 7.27 2.82
CA PRO A 63 19.69 7.74 2.30
C PRO A 63 19.54 9.00 1.43
N ALA A 64 18.34 9.24 0.88
CA ALA A 64 18.04 10.36 0.00
C ALA A 64 17.87 11.70 0.73
N SER A 65 17.55 11.69 2.02
CA SER A 65 17.38 12.88 2.85
C SER A 65 18.58 13.05 3.80
N LYS A 66 19.37 14.10 3.59
CA LYS A 66 20.43 14.51 4.52
C LYS A 66 19.91 15.64 5.39
N SER A 67 20.12 15.55 6.70
CA SER A 67 19.90 16.69 7.58
C SER A 67 20.83 17.85 7.18
N PRO A 68 20.57 19.09 7.62
CA PRO A 68 21.50 20.21 7.44
C PRO A 68 22.92 19.91 7.95
N ASP A 69 23.04 18.99 8.92
CA ASP A 69 24.29 18.51 9.52
C ASP A 69 24.89 17.27 8.82
N GLY A 70 24.31 16.83 7.70
CA GLY A 70 24.80 15.71 6.89
C GLY A 70 24.46 14.30 7.40
N LEU A 71 23.58 14.19 8.41
CA LEU A 71 23.17 12.90 8.98
C LEU A 71 21.99 12.30 8.20
N PRO A 72 21.90 10.96 8.02
CA PRO A 72 20.74 10.33 7.41
C PRO A 72 19.47 10.68 8.17
N THR A 73 18.50 11.23 7.45
CA THR A 73 17.18 11.56 7.96
C THR A 73 16.29 10.30 7.89
N ALA A 74 15.38 10.13 8.86
CA ALA A 74 14.45 9.01 8.86
C ALA A 74 13.16 9.41 8.14
N ARG A 75 12.79 8.67 7.11
CA ARG A 75 11.50 8.82 6.43
C ARG A 75 10.40 8.23 7.29
N ARG A 76 9.32 9.01 7.43
CA ARG A 76 8.09 8.58 8.08
C ARG A 76 7.20 7.83 7.09
N ILE A 77 6.67 6.69 7.53
CA ILE A 77 5.68 5.90 6.80
C ILE A 77 4.40 5.88 7.64
N SER A 78 3.29 6.39 7.12
CA SER A 78 1.98 6.30 7.76
C SER A 78 1.19 5.12 7.20
N ILE A 79 0.67 4.28 8.09
CA ILE A 79 -0.05 3.05 7.74
C ILE A 79 -1.53 3.25 8.07
N HIS A 80 -2.36 3.10 7.06
CA HIS A 80 -3.80 3.25 7.14
C HIS A 80 -4.45 1.89 6.88
N VAL A 81 -4.89 1.22 7.94
CA VAL A 81 -5.59 -0.06 7.85
C VAL A 81 -7.07 0.22 7.63
N HIS A 82 -7.69 -0.40 6.63
CA HIS A 82 -9.13 -0.32 6.47
C HIS A 82 -9.83 -0.97 7.69
N PRO A 83 -10.75 -0.27 8.38
CA PRO A 83 -11.25 -0.67 9.71
C PRO A 83 -12.21 -1.86 9.71
N SER A 84 -12.46 -2.50 8.58
CA SER A 84 -13.32 -3.67 8.49
C SER A 84 -12.73 -4.69 7.53
N PRO A 85 -12.92 -5.99 7.79
CA PRO A 85 -12.43 -7.02 6.88
C PRO A 85 -13.20 -6.96 5.55
N ILE A 86 -12.49 -7.16 4.44
CA ILE A 86 -13.12 -7.26 3.12
C ILE A 86 -13.90 -8.58 3.04
N ASN A 87 -15.17 -8.50 2.67
CA ASN A 87 -15.98 -9.71 2.48
C ASN A 87 -15.41 -10.55 1.33
N VAL A 88 -15.31 -11.86 1.55
CA VAL A 88 -14.87 -12.81 0.51
C VAL A 88 -16.03 -13.07 -0.46
N ALA A 89 -16.34 -12.05 -1.25
CA ALA A 89 -17.34 -12.04 -2.30
C ALA A 89 -16.89 -11.15 -3.47
N TYR A 90 -17.05 -11.61 -4.70
CA TYR A 90 -16.59 -10.88 -5.89
C TYR A 90 -17.26 -9.52 -6.02
N SER A 91 -18.60 -9.48 -5.86
CA SER A 91 -19.32 -8.20 -5.88
C SER A 91 -18.91 -7.27 -4.75
N ALA A 92 -18.50 -7.80 -3.59
CA ALA A 92 -18.05 -6.97 -2.48
C ALA A 92 -16.70 -6.34 -2.81
N VAL A 93 -15.74 -7.11 -3.34
CA VAL A 93 -14.47 -6.53 -3.81
C VAL A 93 -14.69 -5.46 -4.87
N ARG A 94 -15.56 -5.73 -5.85
CA ARG A 94 -15.91 -4.81 -6.94
C ARG A 94 -16.41 -3.46 -6.43
N THR A 95 -17.17 -3.42 -5.34
CA THR A 95 -17.76 -2.17 -4.81
C THR A 95 -16.91 -1.56 -3.70
N THR A 96 -16.35 -2.37 -2.82
CA THR A 96 -15.61 -1.92 -1.63
C THR A 96 -14.25 -1.35 -2.00
N VAL A 97 -13.51 -1.90 -2.98
CA VAL A 97 -12.19 -1.38 -3.33
C VAL A 97 -12.25 0.06 -3.86
N PRO A 98 -13.08 0.40 -4.87
CA PRO A 98 -13.25 1.79 -5.28
C PRO A 98 -13.68 2.70 -4.12
N ALA A 99 -14.64 2.25 -3.29
CA ALA A 99 -15.12 3.06 -2.16
C ALA A 99 -14.00 3.36 -1.14
N ILE A 100 -13.14 2.40 -0.82
CA ILE A 100 -12.00 2.61 0.08
C ILE A 100 -11.03 3.64 -0.52
N LEU A 101 -10.71 3.52 -1.81
CA LEU A 101 -9.79 4.43 -2.48
C LEU A 101 -10.38 5.85 -2.55
N ASP A 102 -11.66 5.98 -2.89
CA ASP A 102 -12.38 7.25 -2.92
C ASP A 102 -12.42 7.91 -1.55
N ASP A 103 -12.76 7.16 -0.50
CA ASP A 103 -12.82 7.69 0.86
C ASP A 103 -11.43 8.08 1.39
N TYR A 104 -10.39 7.33 1.00
CA TYR A 104 -9.01 7.72 1.26
C TYR A 104 -8.67 9.06 0.60
N VAL A 105 -8.98 9.24 -0.69
CA VAL A 105 -8.77 10.49 -1.41
C VAL A 105 -9.55 11.65 -0.79
N LYS A 106 -10.81 11.45 -0.41
CA LYS A 106 -11.62 12.47 0.26
C LYS A 106 -11.00 12.92 1.59
N THR A 107 -10.40 11.98 2.33
CA THR A 107 -9.83 12.24 3.66
C THR A 107 -8.43 12.87 3.57
N HIS A 108 -7.60 12.44 2.62
CA HIS A 108 -6.19 12.83 2.54
C HIS A 108 -5.86 13.77 1.37
N GLY A 109 -6.82 14.07 0.49
CA GLY A 109 -6.63 14.91 -0.69
C GLY A 109 -5.80 14.27 -1.80
N ARG A 110 -5.40 13.00 -1.66
CA ARG A 110 -4.53 12.26 -2.58
C ARG A 110 -4.77 10.76 -2.49
N HIS A 111 -4.37 10.01 -3.52
CA HIS A 111 -4.29 8.55 -3.45
C HIS A 111 -3.17 8.10 -2.50
N PRO A 112 -3.28 6.89 -1.92
CA PRO A 112 -2.18 6.32 -1.14
C PRO A 112 -0.94 6.10 -2.04
N ASP A 113 0.25 6.24 -1.44
CA ASP A 113 1.50 6.01 -2.16
C ASP A 113 1.70 4.51 -2.46
N ILE A 114 1.25 3.62 -1.56
CA ILE A 114 1.29 2.16 -1.71
C ILE A 114 -0.03 1.56 -1.20
N VAL A 115 -0.55 0.55 -1.88
CA VAL A 115 -1.68 -0.28 -1.41
C VAL A 115 -1.22 -1.72 -1.22
N ILE A 116 -1.48 -2.32 -0.06
CA ILE A 116 -1.21 -3.72 0.23
C ILE A 116 -2.50 -4.43 0.60
N HIS A 117 -2.92 -5.38 -0.23
CA HIS A 117 -3.97 -6.32 0.13
C HIS A 117 -3.35 -7.56 0.75
N MET A 118 -3.97 -8.09 1.81
CA MET A 118 -3.53 -9.30 2.49
C MET A 118 -4.60 -10.37 2.41
N GLY A 119 -4.20 -11.63 2.23
CA GLY A 119 -5.11 -12.77 2.24
C GLY A 119 -4.42 -14.05 2.70
N ILE A 120 -5.21 -14.99 3.23
CA ILE A 120 -4.69 -16.27 3.66
C ILE A 120 -4.42 -17.20 2.46
N ALA A 121 -3.28 -17.87 2.47
CA ALA A 121 -3.02 -19.03 1.63
C ALA A 121 -2.95 -20.26 2.53
N ALA A 122 -4.10 -20.94 2.72
CA ALA A 122 -4.24 -21.99 3.73
C ALA A 122 -3.28 -23.18 3.59
N THR A 123 -2.76 -23.42 2.39
CA THR A 123 -1.80 -24.50 2.11
C THR A 123 -0.34 -24.07 2.23
N ARG A 124 -0.06 -22.78 2.46
CA ARG A 124 1.31 -22.24 2.55
C ARG A 124 1.70 -22.07 4.02
N SER A 125 2.90 -22.54 4.37
CA SER A 125 3.56 -22.29 5.66
C SER A 125 4.57 -21.14 5.58
N TYR A 126 4.52 -20.36 4.51
CA TYR A 126 5.42 -19.26 4.20
C TYR A 126 4.60 -18.06 3.72
N TYR A 127 5.23 -16.89 3.75
CA TYR A 127 4.68 -15.63 3.31
C TYR A 127 5.10 -15.37 1.88
N SER A 128 4.22 -14.84 1.04
CA SER A 128 4.58 -14.54 -0.34
C SER A 128 3.95 -13.29 -0.89
N VAL A 129 4.73 -12.55 -1.66
CA VAL A 129 4.26 -11.39 -2.41
C VAL A 129 3.94 -11.82 -3.83
N GLU A 130 2.74 -11.49 -4.29
CA GLU A 130 2.29 -11.82 -5.64
C GLU A 130 2.82 -10.77 -6.63
N THR A 131 3.44 -11.23 -7.70
CA THR A 131 4.13 -10.40 -8.70
C THR A 131 3.21 -9.92 -9.82
N GLN A 132 2.08 -10.59 -9.99
CA GLN A 132 1.13 -10.36 -11.07
C GLN A 132 -0.28 -10.82 -10.68
N ALA A 133 -1.27 -10.34 -11.42
CA ALA A 133 -2.65 -10.79 -11.33
C ALA A 133 -3.23 -11.01 -12.72
N HIS A 134 -4.07 -12.04 -12.85
CA HIS A 134 -4.69 -12.40 -14.11
C HIS A 134 -6.16 -12.00 -14.17
N ARG A 135 -6.64 -11.63 -15.35
CA ARG A 135 -8.00 -11.12 -15.57
C ARG A 135 -9.09 -12.19 -15.47
N ASP A 136 -8.77 -13.45 -15.75
CA ASP A 136 -9.75 -14.48 -16.10
C ASP A 136 -9.66 -15.71 -15.18
N ALA A 137 -10.66 -16.60 -15.28
CA ALA A 137 -10.73 -17.93 -14.65
C ALA A 137 -11.08 -17.96 -13.16
N TYR A 138 -11.91 -17.02 -12.70
CA TYR A 138 -12.42 -16.95 -11.32
C TYR A 138 -13.63 -17.88 -11.11
N HIS A 139 -13.39 -19.20 -11.21
CA HIS A 139 -14.45 -20.22 -11.17
C HIS A 139 -14.86 -20.65 -9.76
N ILE A 140 -14.06 -20.33 -8.74
CA ILE A 140 -14.31 -20.74 -7.37
C ILE A 140 -15.42 -19.88 -6.79
N SER A 141 -16.48 -20.53 -6.27
CA SER A 141 -17.60 -19.85 -5.61
C SER A 141 -17.17 -19.11 -4.34
N ASP A 142 -17.67 -17.89 -4.21
CA ASP A 142 -17.48 -17.03 -3.05
C ASP A 142 -18.46 -17.32 -1.90
N ASN A 143 -18.46 -16.49 -0.84
CA ASN A 143 -19.39 -16.62 0.29
C ASN A 143 -20.87 -16.48 -0.09
N LEU A 144 -21.16 -15.95 -1.28
CA LEU A 144 -22.52 -15.81 -1.83
C LEU A 144 -22.82 -16.88 -2.89
N GLY A 145 -21.93 -17.88 -3.04
CA GLY A 145 -22.08 -18.98 -3.99
C GLY A 145 -21.81 -18.58 -5.45
N ARG A 146 -21.23 -17.40 -5.71
CA ARG A 146 -21.04 -16.89 -7.08
C ARG A 146 -19.60 -17.00 -7.55
N ALA A 147 -19.43 -17.17 -8.86
CA ALA A 147 -18.14 -17.09 -9.55
C ALA A 147 -17.85 -15.63 -9.98
N GLY A 148 -16.59 -15.33 -10.30
CA GLY A 148 -16.12 -13.96 -10.55
C GLY A 148 -16.40 -13.40 -11.95
N TYR A 149 -17.09 -14.16 -12.83
CA TYR A 149 -17.28 -13.75 -14.22
C TYR A 149 -18.12 -12.46 -14.36
N GLU A 150 -19.30 -12.40 -13.74
CA GLU A 150 -20.19 -11.23 -13.86
C GLU A 150 -19.66 -9.99 -13.12
N ASP A 151 -19.01 -10.20 -11.97
CA ASP A 151 -18.53 -9.10 -11.13
C ASP A 151 -17.15 -8.55 -11.56
N GLY A 152 -16.40 -9.25 -12.42
CA GLY A 152 -15.09 -8.80 -12.89
C GLY A 152 -14.78 -9.18 -14.34
N GLU A 153 -14.61 -10.48 -14.64
CA GLU A 153 -14.04 -10.92 -15.93
C GLU A 153 -14.74 -10.32 -17.15
N LYS A 154 -16.08 -10.35 -17.15
CA LYS A 154 -16.90 -9.83 -18.24
C LYS A 154 -16.64 -8.34 -18.47
N ILE A 155 -16.64 -7.56 -17.39
CA ILE A 155 -16.42 -6.11 -17.43
C ILE A 155 -15.00 -5.81 -17.92
N TRP A 156 -13.99 -6.50 -17.38
CA TRP A 156 -12.61 -6.31 -17.79
C TRP A 156 -12.36 -6.70 -19.25
N LYS A 157 -13.05 -7.72 -19.76
CA LYS A 157 -13.02 -8.12 -21.17
C LYS A 157 -13.69 -7.08 -22.07
N GLU A 158 -14.87 -6.59 -21.69
CA GLU A 158 -15.59 -5.53 -22.41
C GLU A 158 -14.78 -4.23 -22.49
N LEU A 159 -14.02 -3.91 -21.44
CA LEU A 159 -13.09 -2.78 -21.40
C LEU A 159 -11.76 -3.03 -22.11
N GLY A 160 -11.53 -4.24 -22.65
CA GLY A 160 -10.29 -4.58 -23.35
C GLY A 160 -9.04 -4.59 -22.46
N LEU A 161 -9.19 -4.85 -21.15
CA LEU A 161 -8.06 -4.83 -20.22
C LEU A 161 -7.08 -5.99 -20.47
N PRO A 162 -5.77 -5.79 -20.20
CA PRO A 162 -4.74 -6.82 -20.37
C PRO A 162 -5.05 -8.13 -19.65
N PHE A 163 -4.62 -9.26 -20.18
CA PHE A 163 -4.83 -10.56 -19.52
C PHE A 163 -4.07 -10.67 -18.18
N VAL A 164 -2.91 -10.03 -18.08
CA VAL A 164 -2.08 -9.96 -16.87
C VAL A 164 -1.81 -8.50 -16.55
N LEU A 165 -1.93 -8.14 -15.28
CA LEU A 165 -1.50 -6.86 -14.74
C LEU A 165 -0.46 -7.05 -13.66
N GLN A 166 0.47 -6.10 -13.59
CA GLN A 166 1.51 -6.02 -12.58
C GLN A 166 1.60 -4.60 -12.05
N ALA A 167 2.21 -4.44 -10.87
CA ALA A 167 2.65 -3.13 -10.40
C ALA A 167 3.59 -2.51 -11.45
N GLY A 168 3.53 -1.19 -11.63
CA GLY A 168 4.25 -0.55 -12.73
C GLY A 168 3.87 0.91 -12.94
N CYS A 169 4.74 1.64 -13.65
CA CYS A 169 4.47 3.02 -14.03
C CYS A 169 3.46 3.09 -15.18
N THR A 170 2.78 4.23 -15.28
CA THR A 170 1.91 4.56 -16.42
C THR A 170 2.68 4.71 -17.72
N SER A 171 3.88 5.27 -17.65
CA SER A 171 4.80 5.45 -18.79
C SER A 171 5.14 4.14 -19.50
N ASP A 172 5.16 3.02 -18.78
CA ASP A 172 5.56 1.71 -19.31
C ASP A 172 4.56 1.17 -20.35
N LEU A 173 3.32 1.65 -20.32
CA LEU A 173 2.26 1.21 -21.22
C LEU A 173 2.06 2.14 -22.43
N ALA A 174 2.53 3.38 -22.34
CA ALA A 174 2.46 4.37 -23.42
C ALA A 174 3.58 5.41 -23.28
N PRO A 175 4.75 5.22 -23.93
CA PRO A 175 5.82 6.21 -23.92
C PRO A 175 5.33 7.51 -24.56
N GLY A 176 5.01 8.52 -23.73
CA GLY A 176 4.51 9.82 -24.16
C GLY A 176 3.31 10.38 -23.38
N ALA A 177 2.67 9.59 -22.50
CA ALA A 177 1.66 10.13 -21.59
C ALA A 177 2.30 11.08 -20.56
N PRO A 178 1.67 12.22 -20.23
CA PRO A 178 2.19 13.11 -19.20
C PRO A 178 2.18 12.36 -17.87
N ALA A 179 3.37 12.02 -17.38
CA ALA A 179 3.54 11.40 -16.07
C ALA A 179 2.95 12.34 -15.01
N GLN A 180 1.97 11.86 -14.23
CA GLN A 180 1.60 12.51 -12.97
C GLN A 180 2.66 12.16 -11.93
N ALA A 181 3.89 12.63 -12.18
CA ALA A 181 5.05 12.31 -11.38
C ALA A 181 5.01 13.14 -10.08
N ARG A 182 4.64 12.49 -8.98
CA ARG A 182 5.43 12.72 -7.77
C ARG A 182 6.77 12.04 -8.07
N ALA A 183 7.81 12.82 -8.30
CA ALA A 183 9.11 12.41 -8.88
C ALA A 183 9.93 11.42 -8.02
N GLN A 184 9.29 10.65 -7.15
CA GLN A 184 9.92 9.81 -6.14
C GLN A 184 9.34 8.39 -6.06
N LEU A 185 8.28 8.03 -6.81
CA LEU A 185 7.73 6.68 -6.79
C LEU A 185 7.98 5.97 -8.11
N ASN A 186 8.66 4.84 -8.06
CA ASN A 186 8.92 3.95 -9.18
C ASN A 186 8.33 2.56 -8.88
N PRO A 187 6.99 2.41 -8.91
CA PRO A 187 6.39 1.09 -8.76
C PRO A 187 6.77 0.22 -9.95
N HIS A 188 7.20 -1.00 -9.65
CA HIS A 188 7.52 -2.03 -10.63
C HIS A 188 7.15 -3.40 -10.03
N PRO A 189 7.06 -4.46 -10.86
CA PRO A 189 6.78 -5.79 -10.34
C PRO A 189 7.84 -6.19 -9.30
N PRO A 190 7.45 -6.85 -8.19
CA PRO A 190 8.39 -7.43 -7.25
C PRO A 190 9.43 -8.30 -7.93
N ASP A 191 10.69 -8.08 -7.59
CA ASP A 191 11.83 -8.74 -8.20
C ASP A 191 12.82 -9.23 -7.13
N ALA A 192 13.97 -9.71 -7.58
CA ALA A 192 15.02 -10.20 -6.69
C ALA A 192 15.50 -9.13 -5.71
N ALA A 193 15.52 -7.85 -6.10
CA ALA A 193 15.92 -6.76 -5.22
C ALA A 193 14.90 -6.57 -4.10
N LEU A 194 13.60 -6.55 -4.40
CA LEU A 194 12.57 -6.52 -3.36
C LEU A 194 12.65 -7.74 -2.43
N LEU A 195 12.89 -8.94 -2.98
CA LEU A 195 12.99 -10.14 -2.15
C LEU A 195 14.19 -10.07 -1.19
N GLN A 196 15.35 -9.64 -1.69
CA GLN A 196 16.53 -9.43 -0.85
C GLN A 196 16.26 -8.38 0.23
N ALA A 197 15.56 -7.30 -0.13
CA ALA A 197 15.16 -6.26 0.82
C ALA A 197 14.27 -6.78 1.92
N TRP A 198 13.24 -7.52 1.52
CA TRP A 198 12.28 -8.07 2.44
C TRP A 198 12.95 -9.07 3.38
N GLN A 199 13.85 -9.91 2.89
CA GLN A 199 14.66 -10.82 3.71
C GLN A 199 15.56 -10.07 4.69
N ALA A 200 16.18 -8.95 4.28
CA ALA A 200 17.04 -8.15 5.14
C ALA A 200 16.28 -7.45 6.28
N PHE A 201 15.03 -7.03 6.03
CA PHE A 201 14.18 -6.42 7.06
C PHE A 201 13.41 -7.42 7.92
N ALA A 202 13.21 -8.65 7.43
CA ALA A 202 12.43 -9.67 8.12
C ALA A 202 13.24 -10.36 9.23
N PRO A 203 12.56 -11.02 10.19
CA PRO A 203 13.23 -11.84 11.20
C PRO A 203 14.14 -12.93 10.58
N PRO A 204 15.26 -13.32 11.21
CA PRO A 204 16.29 -14.20 10.62
C PRO A 204 15.86 -15.58 10.09
N ASN A 205 14.64 -16.02 10.39
CA ASN A 205 14.07 -17.30 9.93
C ASN A 205 12.76 -17.14 9.16
N ALA A 206 12.41 -15.92 8.78
CA ALA A 206 11.18 -15.64 8.05
C ALA A 206 11.22 -16.29 6.65
N GLN A 207 10.25 -17.15 6.37
CA GLN A 207 10.09 -17.74 5.04
C GLN A 207 9.28 -16.80 4.16
N VAL A 208 9.97 -15.95 3.40
CA VAL A 208 9.38 -14.99 2.47
C VAL A 208 9.73 -15.34 1.02
N ARG A 209 8.78 -15.21 0.10
CA ARG A 209 8.93 -15.61 -1.31
C ARG A 209 8.22 -14.66 -2.26
N LEU A 210 8.63 -14.66 -3.52
CA LEU A 210 7.81 -14.15 -4.61
C LEU A 210 6.91 -15.26 -5.15
N SER A 211 5.75 -14.89 -5.66
CA SER A 211 4.78 -15.79 -6.27
C SER A 211 4.21 -15.16 -7.54
N GLU A 212 3.97 -15.97 -8.57
CA GLU A 212 3.37 -15.56 -9.85
C GLU A 212 1.91 -16.01 -9.95
N ASP A 213 1.39 -16.67 -8.91
CA ASP A 213 0.05 -17.22 -8.87
C ASP A 213 -0.63 -16.96 -7.52
N ALA A 214 -1.55 -16.00 -7.56
CA ALA A 214 -2.41 -15.61 -6.44
C ALA A 214 -3.67 -16.50 -6.31
N GLY A 215 -3.79 -17.56 -7.13
CA GLY A 215 -4.73 -18.66 -6.94
C GLY A 215 -6.10 -18.52 -7.62
N ARG A 216 -6.29 -17.56 -8.56
CA ARG A 216 -7.52 -17.38 -9.35
C ARG A 216 -8.81 -17.35 -8.51
N TYR A 217 -8.71 -16.73 -7.34
CA TYR A 217 -9.81 -16.53 -6.39
C TYR A 217 -9.84 -15.07 -5.92
N LEU A 218 -10.45 -14.77 -4.77
CA LEU A 218 -10.63 -13.40 -4.28
C LEU A 218 -9.30 -12.67 -4.02
N CYS A 219 -8.23 -13.38 -3.66
CA CYS A 219 -6.90 -12.79 -3.48
C CYS A 219 -6.35 -12.20 -4.78
N GLU A 220 -6.43 -12.94 -5.88
CA GLU A 220 -6.03 -12.42 -7.19
C GLU A 220 -7.04 -11.40 -7.72
N PHE A 221 -8.33 -11.62 -7.48
CA PHE A 221 -9.40 -10.74 -7.95
C PHE A 221 -9.27 -9.33 -7.37
N ILE A 222 -8.98 -9.19 -6.08
CA ILE A 222 -8.76 -7.87 -5.46
C ILE A 222 -7.48 -7.20 -5.97
N LEU A 223 -6.40 -7.96 -6.19
CA LEU A 223 -5.17 -7.43 -6.77
C LEU A 223 -5.43 -6.91 -8.20
N TYR A 224 -6.07 -7.73 -9.05
CA TYR A 224 -6.41 -7.34 -10.41
C TYR A 224 -7.36 -6.13 -10.42
N THR A 225 -8.37 -6.12 -9.54
CA THR A 225 -9.30 -4.99 -9.39
C THR A 225 -8.54 -3.69 -9.15
N SER A 226 -7.69 -3.63 -8.13
CA SER A 226 -6.93 -2.42 -7.80
C SER A 226 -5.96 -1.99 -8.90
N LEU A 227 -5.25 -2.94 -9.53
CA LEU A 227 -4.36 -2.66 -10.66
C LEU A 227 -5.14 -2.13 -11.87
N SER A 228 -6.33 -2.68 -12.13
CA SER A 228 -7.19 -2.27 -13.24
C SER A 228 -7.78 -0.87 -13.05
N LEU A 229 -8.16 -0.50 -11.82
CA LEU A 229 -8.64 0.85 -11.50
C LEU A 229 -7.55 1.88 -11.75
N ALA A 230 -6.34 1.63 -11.26
CA ALA A 230 -5.19 2.50 -11.52
C ALA A 230 -4.90 2.63 -13.02
N LEU A 231 -4.96 1.52 -13.77
CA LEU A 231 -4.78 1.53 -15.22
C LEU A 231 -5.83 2.38 -15.94
N LEU A 232 -7.11 2.17 -15.63
CA LEU A 232 -8.24 2.90 -16.24
C LEU A 232 -8.20 4.40 -15.94
N GLU A 233 -7.67 4.77 -14.79
CA GLU A 233 -7.49 6.16 -14.36
C GLU A 233 -6.16 6.77 -14.85
N ASN A 234 -5.38 6.03 -15.63
CA ASN A 234 -4.06 6.42 -16.10
C ASN A 234 -3.12 6.86 -14.94
N ARG A 235 -3.15 6.09 -13.85
CA ARG A 235 -2.30 6.23 -12.67
C ARG A 235 -1.34 5.06 -12.54
N ASP A 236 -0.21 5.29 -11.86
CA ASP A 236 0.73 4.21 -11.61
C ASP A 236 0.08 3.13 -10.75
N ARG A 237 0.43 1.89 -11.06
CA ARG A 237 -0.11 0.69 -10.42
C ARG A 237 0.74 0.39 -9.18
N ARG A 238 0.36 1.00 -8.06
CA ARG A 238 1.11 0.95 -6.78
C ARG A 238 0.52 -0.05 -5.78
N THR A 239 -0.04 -1.15 -6.28
CA THR A 239 -0.74 -2.14 -5.45
C THR A 239 -0.01 -3.47 -5.43
N MET A 240 0.14 -4.03 -4.23
CA MET A 240 0.70 -5.36 -3.99
C MET A 240 -0.26 -6.27 -3.23
N PHE A 241 0.00 -7.58 -3.31
CA PHE A 241 -0.71 -8.57 -2.53
C PHE A 241 0.27 -9.41 -1.70
N LEU A 242 -0.01 -9.57 -0.41
CA LEU A 242 0.72 -10.42 0.52
C LEU A 242 -0.16 -11.60 0.95
N HIS A 243 0.23 -12.80 0.52
CA HIS A 243 -0.30 -14.03 1.09
C HIS A 243 0.37 -14.36 2.42
N VAL A 244 -0.45 -14.68 3.41
CA VAL A 244 -0.03 -15.10 4.76
C VAL A 244 -0.51 -16.52 5.06
N PRO A 245 0.15 -17.27 5.96
CA PRO A 245 -0.38 -18.52 6.48
C PRO A 245 -1.74 -18.34 7.17
N ALA A 246 -2.54 -19.42 7.27
CA ALA A 246 -3.89 -19.33 7.83
C ALA A 246 -3.95 -19.34 9.37
N SER A 247 -2.84 -19.64 10.05
CA SER A 247 -2.84 -19.72 11.52
C SER A 247 -3.18 -18.37 12.15
N CYS A 248 -4.01 -18.43 13.19
CA CYS A 248 -4.47 -17.27 13.94
C CYS A 248 -3.99 -17.29 15.41
N ALA A 249 -3.00 -18.12 15.74
CA ALA A 249 -2.39 -18.08 17.07
C ALA A 249 -1.66 -16.74 17.28
N ASP A 250 -1.64 -16.21 18.50
CA ASP A 250 -1.07 -14.89 18.80
C ASP A 250 0.37 -14.76 18.31
N GLU A 251 1.20 -15.79 18.50
CA GLU A 251 2.60 -15.83 18.02
C GLU A 251 2.70 -15.75 16.49
N ASP A 252 1.76 -16.39 15.77
CA ASP A 252 1.72 -16.36 14.31
C ASP A 252 1.26 -14.99 13.79
N ILE A 253 0.33 -14.34 14.49
CA ILE A 253 -0.12 -12.97 14.16
C ILE A 253 1.00 -11.96 14.41
N GLU A 254 1.72 -12.09 15.52
CA GLU A 254 2.88 -11.25 15.81
C GLU A 254 3.99 -11.43 14.78
N THR A 255 4.30 -12.68 14.41
CA THR A 255 5.25 -12.98 13.32
C THR A 255 4.79 -12.39 11.99
N GLY A 256 3.50 -12.56 11.65
CA GLY A 256 2.92 -12.00 10.43
C GLY A 256 2.95 -10.48 10.39
N LYS A 257 2.76 -9.82 11.53
CA LYS A 257 2.89 -8.37 11.68
C LYS A 257 4.33 -7.92 11.40
N GLU A 258 5.33 -8.57 11.99
CA GLU A 258 6.74 -8.24 11.74
C GLU A 258 7.12 -8.42 10.27
N ILE A 259 6.62 -9.48 9.63
CA ILE A 259 6.85 -9.76 8.21
C ILE A 259 6.16 -8.74 7.29
N ALA A 260 4.95 -8.31 7.63
CA ALA A 260 4.23 -7.26 6.90
C ALA A 260 4.92 -5.90 7.06
N ILE A 261 5.41 -5.55 8.26
CA ILE A 261 6.25 -4.36 8.49
C ILE A 261 7.52 -4.43 7.65
N ALA A 262 8.19 -5.58 7.60
CA ALA A 262 9.38 -5.78 6.78
C ALA A 262 9.09 -5.59 5.28
N LEU A 263 7.94 -6.07 4.80
CA LEU A 263 7.50 -5.85 3.42
C LEU A 263 7.27 -4.37 3.12
N ILE A 264 6.60 -3.65 4.02
CA ILE A 264 6.35 -2.21 3.88
C ILE A 264 7.68 -1.46 3.75
N LYS A 265 8.67 -1.78 4.62
CA LYS A 265 10.00 -1.18 4.55
C LYS A 265 10.72 -1.51 3.23
N ALA A 266 10.65 -2.76 2.79
CA ALA A 266 11.22 -3.20 1.53
C ALA A 266 10.62 -2.47 0.33
N LEU A 267 9.29 -2.33 0.28
CA LEU A 267 8.61 -1.59 -0.80
C LEU A 267 9.02 -0.11 -0.81
N VAL A 268 9.12 0.53 0.36
CA VAL A 268 9.58 1.92 0.43
C VAL A 268 11.04 2.04 -0.02
N ALA A 269 11.92 1.14 0.40
CA ALA A 269 13.32 1.15 -0.03
C ALA A 269 13.47 0.94 -1.55
N CYS A 270 12.70 0.03 -2.14
CA CYS A 270 12.80 -0.30 -3.57
C CYS A 270 12.07 0.71 -4.47
N TRP A 271 10.85 1.12 -4.11
CA TRP A 271 10.03 1.99 -4.97
C TRP A 271 10.24 3.48 -4.72
N VAL A 272 10.86 3.88 -3.60
CA VAL A 272 11.03 5.30 -3.25
C VAL A 272 12.49 5.72 -3.16
N ASP A 273 13.34 4.92 -2.51
CA ASP A 273 14.71 5.33 -2.21
C ASP A 273 15.75 5.00 -3.27
N GLU A 274 15.38 4.26 -4.33
CA GLU A 274 16.23 3.80 -5.44
C GLU A 274 17.73 3.70 -5.06
N ASN A 275 18.13 2.50 -4.60
CA ASN A 275 19.46 2.04 -4.19
C ASN A 275 19.65 1.85 -2.67
N ILE A 276 19.32 0.65 -2.18
CA ILE A 276 20.04 0.07 -1.03
C ILE A 276 20.15 -1.44 -1.25
N TYR A 277 21.06 -1.93 -2.11
CA TYR A 277 21.75 -3.23 -1.95
C TYR A 277 23.09 -3.18 -2.66
#